data_AF-A0A528C064-F1
#
_entry.id   AF-A0A528C064-F1
#
_cell.length_a   1.000
_cell.length_b   1.000
_cell.length_c   1.000
_cell.angle_alpha   90.00
_cell.angle_beta   90.00
_cell.angle_gamma   90.00
#
_symmetry.space_group_name_H-M   'P 1'
#
loop_
_entity.id
_entity.type
_entity.pdbx_description
1 polymer ?
#
loop_
_entity_poly.entity_id
_entity_poly.type
_entity_poly.pdbx_seq_one_letter_code
_entity_poly.pdbx_strand_id
1 'polypeptide(L)'
;VVKIDEPSEAVAVLMLRGVAGVLEQHHKVQILDEAIEAAVSLSHRYIPARQLPDKAVSLLDTACARVAISQHATPAEVEDIMRRRQALEVERGIIGREAAIGIDVADRQGRVETGLAETELTLTAAQERWDREKALVGEILELRARLRGEGVPLDAVEPPEAVAETAGADVSEIKAPETDADATATADPSPPDPAADLARLRELMGELAEAQGETPLILPSVDRNAVAAVVQDWTGIPTGRMLSSQ
;
A
#
# COMPACT_ATOMS: atom_id res chain seq x y z
N VAL A 1 19.76 16.44 -34.41
CA VAL A 1 19.25 15.58 -33.32
C VAL A 1 19.56 16.27 -32.02
N VAL A 2 18.55 16.60 -31.22
CA VAL A 2 18.76 17.19 -29.87
C VAL A 2 19.12 16.04 -28.93
N LYS A 3 20.30 16.10 -28.31
CA LYS A 3 20.73 15.09 -27.34
C LYS A 3 20.08 15.40 -26.00
N ILE A 4 19.41 14.40 -25.42
CA ILE A 4 18.82 14.48 -24.09
C ILE A 4 19.65 13.55 -23.21
N ASP A 5 20.32 14.10 -22.22
CA ASP A 5 21.13 13.34 -21.26
C ASP A 5 20.25 12.86 -20.08
N GLU A 6 20.70 11.82 -19.38
CA GLU A 6 20.05 11.32 -18.15
C GLU A 6 20.05 12.42 -17.08
N PRO A 7 18.91 12.67 -16.41
CA PRO A 7 18.84 13.67 -15.34
C PRO A 7 19.66 13.25 -14.12
N SER A 8 20.12 14.23 -13.34
CA SER A 8 20.68 13.97 -12.02
C SER A 8 19.61 13.45 -11.05
N GLU A 9 20.03 12.84 -9.94
CA GLU A 9 19.10 12.36 -8.91
C GLU A 9 18.14 13.47 -8.43
N ALA A 10 18.67 14.67 -8.16
CA ALA A 10 17.85 15.80 -7.71
C ALA A 10 16.76 16.19 -8.73
N VAL A 11 17.09 16.16 -10.03
CA VAL A 11 16.13 16.45 -11.10
C VAL A 11 15.12 15.31 -11.22
N ALA A 12 15.57 14.05 -11.13
CA ALA A 12 14.69 12.89 -11.16
C ALA A 12 13.69 12.87 -9.99
N VAL A 13 14.11 13.26 -8.78
CA VAL A 13 13.19 13.40 -7.62
C VAL A 13 12.09 14.41 -7.91
N LEU A 14 12.43 15.59 -8.46
CA LEU A 14 11.44 16.59 -8.85
C LEU A 14 10.48 16.06 -9.92
N MET A 15 11.00 15.32 -10.92
CA MET A 15 10.17 14.67 -11.92
C MET A 15 9.22 13.63 -11.31
N LEU A 16 9.68 12.81 -10.36
CA LEU A 16 8.85 11.81 -9.69
C LEU A 16 7.76 12.46 -8.83
N ARG A 17 8.05 13.57 -8.14
CA ARG A 17 7.02 14.35 -7.40
C ARG A 17 5.90 14.83 -8.32
N GLY A 18 6.22 15.18 -9.57
CA GLY A 18 5.22 15.59 -10.57
C GLY A 18 4.32 14.46 -11.07
N VAL A 19 4.73 13.20 -10.96
CA VAL A 19 3.90 12.03 -11.33
C VAL A 19 3.29 11.30 -10.14
N ALA A 20 3.72 11.62 -8.91
CA ALA A 20 3.29 10.94 -7.69
C ALA A 20 1.76 10.97 -7.53
N GLY A 21 1.12 12.13 -7.74
CA GLY A 21 -0.35 12.25 -7.63
C GLY A 21 -1.10 11.34 -8.60
N VAL A 22 -0.61 11.18 -9.84
CA VAL A 22 -1.21 10.26 -10.83
C VAL A 22 -1.10 8.80 -10.36
N LEU A 23 0.04 8.41 -9.81
CA LEU A 23 0.27 7.06 -9.27
C LEU A 23 -0.60 6.80 -8.02
N GLU A 24 -0.69 7.78 -7.11
CA GLU A 24 -1.55 7.70 -5.92
C GLU A 24 -3.02 7.49 -6.32
N GLN A 25 -3.52 8.25 -7.29
CA GLN A 25 -4.89 8.12 -7.78
C GLN A 25 -5.15 6.76 -8.46
N HIS A 26 -4.20 6.30 -9.29
CA HIS A 26 -4.34 5.04 -10.02
C HIS A 26 -4.39 3.84 -9.07
N HIS A 27 -3.45 3.78 -8.11
CA HIS A 27 -3.33 2.66 -7.18
C HIS A 27 -4.18 2.82 -5.90
N LYS A 28 -4.73 4.01 -5.66
CA LYS A 28 -5.48 4.39 -4.45
C LYS A 28 -4.67 4.23 -3.16
N VAL A 29 -3.38 4.54 -3.24
CA VAL A 29 -2.44 4.46 -2.11
C VAL A 29 -1.86 5.83 -1.83
N GLN A 30 -1.29 6.00 -0.64
CA GLN A 30 -0.51 7.19 -0.30
C GLN A 30 0.97 6.93 -0.56
N ILE A 31 1.65 7.86 -1.22
CA ILE A 31 3.09 7.86 -1.44
C ILE A 31 3.73 8.87 -0.51
N LEU A 32 4.70 8.43 0.29
CA LEU A 32 5.51 9.31 1.11
C LEU A 32 6.67 9.88 0.29
N ASP A 33 7.10 11.11 0.58
CA ASP A 33 8.21 11.74 -0.15
C ASP A 33 9.52 10.95 -0.02
N GLU A 34 9.75 10.31 1.13
CA GLU A 34 10.89 9.41 1.32
C GLU A 34 10.88 8.19 0.37
N ALA A 35 9.71 7.76 -0.11
CA ALA A 35 9.61 6.69 -1.10
C ALA A 35 10.05 7.17 -2.49
N ILE A 36 9.75 8.43 -2.83
CA ILE A 36 10.20 9.08 -4.06
C ILE A 36 11.73 9.17 -4.05
N GLU A 37 12.30 9.69 -2.95
CA GLU A 37 13.76 9.78 -2.77
C GLU A 37 14.42 8.40 -2.83
N ALA A 38 13.83 7.41 -2.14
CA ALA A 38 14.33 6.04 -2.15
C ALA A 38 14.24 5.42 -3.55
N ALA A 39 13.17 5.65 -4.31
CA ALA A 39 13.00 5.12 -5.65
C ALA A 39 14.08 5.65 -6.59
N VAL A 40 14.44 6.93 -6.50
CA VAL A 40 15.56 7.49 -7.27
C VAL A 40 16.90 6.93 -6.81
N SER A 41 17.22 7.05 -5.53
CA SER A 41 18.54 6.68 -5.01
C SER A 41 18.83 5.17 -5.17
N LEU A 42 17.88 4.31 -4.80
CA LEU A 42 18.06 2.86 -4.89
C LEU A 42 18.09 2.37 -6.34
N SER A 43 17.24 2.90 -7.21
CA SER A 43 17.27 2.52 -8.63
C SER A 43 18.55 3.00 -9.33
N HIS A 44 19.06 4.19 -8.96
CA HIS A 44 20.32 4.67 -9.48
C HIS A 44 21.48 3.76 -9.10
N ARG A 45 21.54 3.34 -7.83
CA ARG A 45 22.62 2.53 -7.28
C ARG A 45 22.57 1.05 -7.67
N TYR A 46 21.39 0.44 -7.66
CA TYR A 46 21.23 -1.01 -7.75
C TYR A 46 20.64 -1.49 -9.09
N ILE A 47 20.17 -0.58 -9.95
CA ILE A 47 19.61 -0.90 -11.27
C ILE A 47 20.36 -0.10 -12.37
N PRO A 48 21.64 -0.42 -12.63
CA PRO A 48 22.48 0.34 -13.56
C PRO A 48 22.13 0.13 -15.04
N ALA A 49 21.39 -0.95 -15.38
CA ALA A 49 21.04 -1.28 -16.76
C ALA A 49 19.93 -0.38 -17.36
N ARG A 50 19.36 0.54 -16.57
CA ARG A 50 18.28 1.45 -16.95
C ARG A 50 18.63 2.88 -16.53
N GLN A 51 17.99 3.86 -17.16
CA GLN A 51 18.25 5.30 -16.95
C GLN A 51 17.15 5.93 -16.09
N LEU A 52 17.52 6.94 -15.31
CA LEU A 52 16.58 7.88 -14.68
C LEU A 52 15.88 8.73 -15.77
N PRO A 53 14.65 9.21 -15.53
CA PRO A 53 13.80 8.91 -14.37
C PRO A 53 13.01 7.59 -14.54
N ASP A 54 13.03 6.97 -15.73
CA ASP A 54 12.19 5.81 -16.11
C ASP A 54 12.27 4.64 -15.12
N LYS A 55 13.49 4.25 -14.71
CA LYS A 55 13.66 3.17 -13.73
C LYS A 55 13.07 3.49 -12.36
N ALA A 56 13.13 4.74 -11.93
CA ALA A 56 12.59 5.18 -10.65
C ALA A 56 11.06 5.24 -10.69
N VAL A 57 10.48 5.70 -11.81
CA VAL A 57 9.02 5.66 -12.04
C VAL A 57 8.52 4.22 -12.03
N SER A 58 9.16 3.32 -12.77
CA SER A 58 8.76 1.89 -12.80
C SER A 58 8.86 1.23 -11.42
N LEU A 59 9.90 1.56 -10.66
CA LEU A 59 10.11 1.06 -9.31
C LEU A 59 9.02 1.57 -8.36
N LEU A 60 8.72 2.87 -8.41
CA LEU A 60 7.68 3.48 -7.59
C LEU A 60 6.29 2.91 -7.93
N ASP A 61 5.97 2.77 -9.21
CA ASP A 61 4.70 2.19 -9.69
C ASP A 61 4.51 0.74 -9.20
N THR A 62 5.57 -0.07 -9.23
CA THR A 62 5.54 -1.44 -8.70
C THR A 62 5.36 -1.45 -7.18
N ALA A 63 5.97 -0.50 -6.46
CA ALA A 63 5.79 -0.36 -5.02
C ALA A 63 4.34 0.07 -4.69
N CYS A 64 3.76 0.98 -5.47
CA CYS A 64 2.34 1.35 -5.35
C CYS A 64 1.42 0.14 -5.54
N ALA A 65 1.64 -0.64 -6.59
CA ALA A 65 0.87 -1.87 -6.86
C ALA A 65 0.99 -2.87 -5.69
N ARG A 66 2.20 -3.07 -5.15
CA ARG A 66 2.43 -3.94 -4.00
C ARG A 66 1.65 -3.49 -2.76
N VAL A 67 1.68 -2.20 -2.45
CA VAL A 67 0.93 -1.62 -1.32
C VAL A 67 -0.57 -1.80 -1.54
N ALA A 68 -1.08 -1.48 -2.73
CA ALA A 68 -2.49 -1.64 -3.08
C ALA A 68 -2.97 -3.10 -2.93
N ILE A 69 -2.17 -4.05 -3.41
CA ILE A 69 -2.45 -5.49 -3.26
C ILE A 69 -2.47 -5.86 -1.77
N SER A 70 -1.49 -5.43 -0.98
CA SER A 70 -1.43 -5.76 0.45
C SER A 70 -2.66 -5.28 1.24
N GLN A 71 -3.28 -4.18 0.82
CA GLN A 71 -4.46 -3.61 1.48
C GLN A 71 -5.77 -4.34 1.15
N HIS A 72 -5.81 -5.09 0.05
CA HIS A 72 -7.06 -5.66 -0.48
C HIS A 72 -7.04 -7.17 -0.68
N ALA A 73 -5.87 -7.79 -0.75
CA ALA A 73 -5.70 -9.22 -0.96
C ALA A 73 -5.36 -9.96 0.34
N THR A 74 -5.59 -11.27 0.31
CA THR A 74 -5.08 -12.18 1.35
C THR A 74 -3.55 -12.27 1.24
N PRO A 75 -2.79 -12.12 2.33
CA PRO A 75 -1.34 -12.26 2.30
C PRO A 75 -0.91 -13.66 1.85
N ALA A 76 0.20 -13.74 1.12
CA ALA A 76 0.72 -14.99 0.56
C ALA A 76 0.94 -16.08 1.64
N GLU A 77 1.41 -15.69 2.83
CA GLU A 77 1.58 -16.60 3.98
C GLU A 77 0.27 -17.29 4.35
N VAL A 78 -0.83 -16.54 4.46
CA VAL A 78 -2.15 -17.08 4.79
C VAL A 78 -2.65 -17.97 3.65
N GLU A 79 -2.52 -17.53 2.40
CA GLU A 79 -2.93 -18.33 1.24
C GLU A 79 -2.19 -19.67 1.14
N ASP A 80 -0.89 -19.69 1.42
CA ASP A 80 -0.07 -20.90 1.37
C ASP A 80 -0.52 -21.91 2.43
N ILE A 81 -0.82 -21.45 3.65
CA ILE A 81 -1.36 -22.28 4.72
C ILE A 81 -2.75 -22.83 4.33
N MET A 82 -3.62 -21.98 3.77
CA MET A 82 -4.94 -22.41 3.28
C MET A 82 -4.82 -23.49 2.18
N ARG A 83 -3.93 -23.29 1.21
CA ARG A 83 -3.63 -24.27 0.15
C ARG A 83 -3.12 -25.59 0.74
N ARG A 84 -2.24 -25.53 1.74
CA ARG A 84 -1.73 -26.71 2.44
C ARG A 84 -2.85 -27.47 3.15
N ARG A 85 -3.75 -26.76 3.84
CA ARG A 85 -4.90 -27.37 4.52
C ARG A 85 -5.82 -28.07 3.51
N GLN A 86 -6.14 -27.39 2.41
CA GLN A 86 -6.98 -27.96 1.36
C GLN A 86 -6.39 -29.25 0.78
N ALA A 87 -5.08 -29.29 0.53
CA ALA A 87 -4.42 -30.50 0.05
C ALA A 87 -4.57 -31.68 1.03
N LEU A 88 -4.42 -31.43 2.33
CA LEU A 88 -4.60 -32.44 3.38
C LEU A 88 -6.06 -32.89 3.51
N GLU A 89 -7.04 -31.98 3.34
CA GLU A 89 -8.46 -32.33 3.34
C GLU A 89 -8.83 -33.24 2.16
N VAL A 90 -8.27 -32.94 0.96
CA VAL A 90 -8.42 -33.80 -0.22
C VAL A 90 -7.84 -35.19 0.06
N GLU A 91 -6.64 -35.26 0.65
CA GLU A 91 -6.01 -36.53 1.02
C GLU A 91 -6.86 -37.31 2.04
N ARG A 92 -7.37 -36.65 3.08
CA ARG A 92 -8.29 -37.24 4.07
C ARG A 92 -9.53 -37.84 3.40
N GLY A 93 -10.08 -37.16 2.40
CA GLY A 93 -11.21 -37.67 1.61
C GLY A 93 -10.87 -38.92 0.79
N ILE A 94 -9.67 -39.00 0.21
CA ILE A 94 -9.18 -40.20 -0.50
C ILE A 94 -9.01 -41.35 0.50
N ILE A 95 -8.36 -41.11 1.63
CA ILE A 95 -8.16 -42.09 2.72
C ILE A 95 -9.50 -42.69 3.15
N GLY A 96 -10.51 -41.86 3.38
CA GLY A 96 -11.83 -42.34 3.79
C GLY A 96 -12.48 -43.28 2.76
N ARG A 97 -12.29 -43.03 1.46
CA ARG A 97 -12.79 -43.93 0.40
C ARG A 97 -12.01 -45.23 0.32
N GLU A 98 -10.70 -45.18 0.50
CA GLU A 98 -9.83 -46.37 0.50
C GLU A 98 -10.11 -47.26 1.72
N ALA A 99 -10.30 -46.66 2.90
CA ALA A 99 -10.70 -47.37 4.11
C ALA A 99 -12.05 -48.09 3.92
N ALA A 100 -13.01 -47.46 3.25
CA ALA A 100 -14.34 -48.03 3.00
C ALA A 100 -14.31 -49.30 2.11
N ILE A 101 -13.26 -49.49 1.31
CA ILE A 101 -13.04 -50.68 0.49
C ILE A 101 -12.03 -51.66 1.11
N GLY A 102 -11.63 -51.44 2.37
CA GLY A 102 -10.78 -52.35 3.14
C GLY A 102 -9.28 -52.21 2.89
N ILE A 103 -8.82 -51.09 2.31
CA ILE A 103 -7.39 -50.78 2.21
C ILE A 103 -6.88 -50.32 3.58
N ASP A 104 -5.72 -50.82 4.01
CA ASP A 104 -5.06 -50.35 5.23
C ASP A 104 -4.48 -48.96 5.03
N VAL A 105 -4.95 -48.01 5.82
CA VAL A 105 -4.60 -46.60 5.73
C VAL A 105 -4.22 -45.97 7.08
N ALA A 106 -4.15 -46.76 8.16
CA ALA A 106 -4.06 -46.24 9.53
C ALA A 106 -2.91 -45.24 9.71
N ASP A 107 -1.70 -45.60 9.24
CA ASP A 107 -0.51 -44.75 9.34
C ASP A 107 -0.62 -43.47 8.48
N ARG A 108 -1.27 -43.55 7.31
CA ARG A 108 -1.47 -42.38 6.44
C ARG A 108 -2.53 -41.45 7.03
N GLN A 109 -3.61 -42.02 7.57
CA GLN A 109 -4.67 -41.29 8.24
C GLN A 109 -4.13 -40.51 9.44
N GLY A 110 -3.35 -41.16 10.32
CA GLY A 110 -2.74 -40.50 11.47
C GLY A 110 -1.86 -39.32 11.07
N ARG A 111 -1.01 -39.47 10.05
CA ARG A 111 -0.16 -38.37 9.54
C ARG A 111 -0.98 -37.20 8.98
N VAL A 112 -2.05 -37.47 8.24
CA VAL A 112 -2.91 -36.40 7.68
C VAL A 112 -3.69 -35.69 8.79
N GLU A 113 -4.18 -36.42 9.79
CA GLU A 113 -4.89 -35.83 10.93
C GLU A 113 -3.97 -34.94 11.77
N THR A 114 -2.75 -35.38 12.06
CA THR A 114 -1.73 -34.54 12.70
C THR A 114 -1.41 -33.30 11.87
N GLY A 115 -1.15 -33.47 10.57
CA GLY A 115 -0.86 -32.35 9.68
C GLY A 115 -2.00 -31.35 9.57
N LEU A 116 -3.26 -31.80 9.58
CA LEU A 116 -4.43 -30.92 9.60
C LEU A 116 -4.51 -30.12 10.90
N ALA A 117 -4.28 -30.76 12.04
CA ALA A 117 -4.30 -30.08 13.33
C ALA A 117 -3.20 -29.01 13.43
N GLU A 118 -1.98 -29.32 12.98
CA GLU A 118 -0.86 -28.36 12.93
C GLU A 118 -1.15 -27.20 11.97
N THR A 119 -1.68 -27.50 10.79
CA THR A 119 -2.00 -26.47 9.78
C THR A 119 -3.13 -25.56 10.25
N GLU A 120 -4.15 -26.10 10.92
CA GLU A 120 -5.27 -25.31 11.44
C GLU A 120 -4.83 -24.36 12.56
N LEU A 121 -3.94 -24.83 13.45
CA LEU A 121 -3.35 -23.99 14.49
C LEU A 121 -2.55 -22.84 13.89
N THR A 122 -1.73 -23.14 12.87
CA THR A 122 -0.93 -22.14 12.17
C THR A 122 -1.81 -21.15 11.40
N LEU A 123 -2.86 -21.63 10.74
CA LEU A 123 -3.82 -20.80 10.00
C LEU A 123 -4.54 -19.82 10.93
N THR A 124 -4.99 -20.30 12.08
CA THR A 124 -5.67 -19.47 13.09
C THR A 124 -4.76 -18.33 13.54
N ALA A 125 -3.51 -18.64 13.92
CA ALA A 125 -2.55 -17.62 14.33
C ALA A 125 -2.24 -16.59 13.22
N ALA A 126 -2.06 -17.05 11.98
CA ALA A 126 -1.80 -16.17 10.84
C ALA A 126 -3.02 -15.28 10.52
N GLN A 127 -4.24 -15.82 10.63
CA GLN A 127 -5.48 -15.08 10.41
C GLN A 127 -5.69 -14.01 11.49
N GLU A 128 -5.49 -14.35 12.77
CA GLU A 128 -5.58 -13.38 13.88
C GLU A 128 -4.60 -12.22 13.71
N ARG A 129 -3.36 -12.52 13.29
CA ARG A 129 -2.36 -11.51 12.99
C ARG A 129 -2.80 -10.61 11.83
N TRP A 130 -3.27 -11.21 10.74
CA TRP A 130 -3.73 -10.47 9.57
C TRP A 130 -4.93 -9.57 9.89
N ASP A 131 -5.91 -10.08 10.63
CA ASP A 131 -7.10 -9.31 11.03
C ASP A 131 -6.73 -8.13 11.93
N ARG A 132 -5.75 -8.31 12.84
CA ARG A 132 -5.22 -7.24 13.68
C ARG A 132 -4.55 -6.15 12.84
N GLU A 133 -3.66 -6.51 11.92
CA GLU A 133 -3.02 -5.53 11.04
C GLU A 133 -4.05 -4.80 10.17
N LYS A 134 -5.07 -5.53 9.67
CA LYS A 134 -6.14 -4.96 8.84
C LYS A 134 -6.97 -3.93 9.58
N ALA A 135 -7.30 -4.19 10.84
CA ALA A 135 -8.02 -3.23 11.69
C ALA A 135 -7.19 -1.95 11.90
N LEU A 136 -5.93 -2.10 12.31
CA LEU A 136 -5.02 -0.97 12.54
C LEU A 136 -4.80 -0.13 11.28
N VAL A 137 -4.52 -0.77 10.13
CA VAL A 137 -4.34 -0.06 8.86
C VAL A 137 -5.62 0.63 8.42
N GLY A 138 -6.78 0.01 8.62
CA GLY A 138 -8.07 0.63 8.35
C GLY A 138 -8.26 1.95 9.11
N GLU A 139 -8.07 1.93 10.43
CA GLU A 139 -8.16 3.13 11.27
C GLU A 139 -7.13 4.21 10.86
N ILE A 140 -5.89 3.81 10.53
CA ILE A 140 -4.84 4.72 10.07
C ILE A 140 -5.24 5.41 8.77
N LEU A 141 -5.76 4.66 7.80
CA LEU A 141 -6.17 5.21 6.51
C LEU A 141 -7.36 6.18 6.67
N GLU A 142 -8.33 5.86 7.52
CA GLU A 142 -9.45 6.74 7.84
C GLU A 142 -9.00 8.05 8.50
N LEU A 143 -8.12 7.98 9.51
CA LEU A 143 -7.57 9.17 10.17
C LEU A 143 -6.75 10.02 9.21
N ARG A 144 -5.91 9.40 8.37
CA ARG A 144 -5.13 10.11 7.35
C ARG A 144 -6.03 10.76 6.30
N ALA A 145 -7.15 10.13 5.93
CA ALA A 145 -8.11 10.73 5.01
C ALA A 145 -8.78 11.96 5.64
N ARG A 146 -9.14 11.89 6.92
CA ARG A 146 -9.74 13.02 7.66
C ARG A 146 -8.77 14.20 7.79
N LEU A 147 -7.53 13.94 8.22
CA LEU A 147 -6.48 14.94 8.35
C LEU A 147 -6.08 15.56 6.99
N ARG A 148 -6.17 14.81 5.88
CA ARG A 148 -5.98 15.36 4.52
C ARG A 148 -7.19 16.12 4.02
N GLY A 149 -8.42 15.77 4.40
CA GLY A 149 -9.60 16.57 4.12
C GLY A 149 -9.53 17.98 4.72
N GLU A 150 -8.72 18.15 5.78
CA GLU A 150 -8.39 19.44 6.40
C GLU A 150 -7.16 20.12 5.77
N GLY A 151 -6.31 19.37 5.07
CA GLY A 151 -5.08 19.83 4.44
C GLY A 151 -5.15 19.79 2.92
N VAL A 152 -5.39 20.95 2.30
CA VAL A 152 -5.24 21.33 0.88
C VAL A 152 -4.93 20.19 -0.12
N PRO A 153 -5.78 19.94 -1.14
CA PRO A 153 -5.49 18.98 -2.21
C PRO A 153 -4.16 19.30 -2.92
N LEU A 154 -3.30 18.29 -3.09
CA LEU A 154 -1.98 18.40 -3.74
C LEU A 154 -2.03 18.63 -5.27
N ASP A 155 -3.20 18.85 -5.86
CA ASP A 155 -3.37 19.04 -7.31
C ASP A 155 -3.66 20.50 -7.73
N ALA A 156 -3.46 21.50 -6.87
CA ALA A 156 -3.56 22.90 -7.26
C ALA A 156 -2.30 23.46 -7.94
N VAL A 157 -1.57 22.62 -8.69
CA VAL A 157 -0.60 23.12 -9.67
C VAL A 157 -1.23 22.96 -11.04
N GLU A 158 -2.03 23.96 -11.42
CA GLU A 158 -2.35 24.18 -12.83
C GLU A 158 -1.02 24.23 -13.61
N PRO A 159 -0.88 23.45 -14.70
CA PRO A 159 0.30 23.57 -15.55
C PRO A 159 0.40 25.03 -16.03
N PRO A 160 1.61 25.61 -16.15
CA PRO A 160 1.76 27.01 -16.54
C PRO A 160 1.10 27.21 -17.91
N GLU A 161 -0.04 27.90 -17.92
CA GLU A 161 -0.72 28.31 -19.14
C GLU A 161 0.26 29.12 -19.97
N ALA A 162 0.40 28.71 -21.23
CA ALA A 162 1.15 29.45 -22.22
C ALA A 162 0.54 30.85 -22.35
N VAL A 163 1.35 31.87 -22.05
CA VAL A 163 1.06 33.26 -22.36
C VAL A 163 0.75 33.42 -23.86
N ALA A 164 -0.52 33.65 -24.17
CA ALA A 164 -0.97 34.23 -25.42
C ALA A 164 -1.92 35.40 -25.10
N GLU A 165 -1.51 36.58 -25.56
CA GLU A 165 -2.10 37.88 -25.32
C GLU A 165 -3.55 38.05 -25.82
N THR A 166 -4.34 38.70 -24.96
CA THR A 166 -5.33 39.77 -25.21
C THR A 166 -6.37 39.63 -26.33
N ALA A 167 -7.65 39.72 -25.96
CA ALA A 167 -8.50 40.89 -26.28
C ALA A 167 -9.96 40.71 -25.80
N GLY A 168 -10.49 41.74 -25.12
CA GLY A 168 -11.88 42.19 -25.28
C GLY A 168 -12.89 41.86 -24.18
N ALA A 169 -13.30 42.92 -23.45
CA ALA A 169 -14.64 43.28 -22.91
C ALA A 169 -15.63 42.15 -22.54
N ASP A 170 -16.34 42.17 -21.41
CA ASP A 170 -17.24 43.23 -20.95
C ASP A 170 -17.75 42.91 -19.53
N VAL A 171 -18.23 43.92 -18.81
CA VAL A 171 -18.59 43.91 -17.39
C VAL A 171 -20.10 43.72 -17.23
N SER A 172 -20.53 42.75 -16.41
CA SER A 172 -21.89 42.63 -15.84
C SER A 172 -21.94 41.39 -14.94
N GLU A 173 -22.58 41.24 -13.79
CA GLU A 173 -23.27 42.06 -12.81
C GLU A 173 -23.41 41.16 -11.57
N ILE A 174 -23.46 41.75 -10.38
CA ILE A 174 -23.66 41.06 -9.10
C ILE A 174 -25.15 40.80 -8.89
N LYS A 175 -25.57 39.53 -8.66
CA LYS A 175 -26.78 39.23 -7.88
C LYS A 175 -26.87 37.77 -7.37
N ALA A 176 -26.87 37.64 -6.04
CA ALA A 176 -27.59 36.61 -5.26
C ALA A 176 -28.58 37.37 -4.34
N PRO A 177 -29.57 36.78 -3.63
CA PRO A 177 -29.83 35.36 -3.28
C PRO A 177 -31.27 34.94 -3.72
N GLU A 178 -31.87 33.77 -3.47
CA GLU A 178 -32.14 33.02 -2.24
C GLU A 178 -32.55 31.57 -2.60
N THR A 179 -32.14 30.58 -1.79
CA THR A 179 -32.72 29.23 -1.81
C THR A 179 -33.18 28.91 -0.40
N ASP A 180 -34.49 28.63 -0.28
CA ASP A 180 -35.14 28.15 0.94
C ASP A 180 -34.46 26.89 1.46
N ALA A 181 -33.99 26.97 2.71
CA ALA A 181 -33.46 25.87 3.48
C ALA A 181 -34.59 25.22 4.29
N ASP A 182 -34.95 23.99 3.95
CA ASP A 182 -35.60 23.08 4.88
C ASP A 182 -34.60 21.97 5.24
N ALA A 183 -33.81 22.23 6.28
CA ALA A 183 -32.83 21.30 6.82
C ALA A 183 -33.43 20.66 8.08
N THR A 184 -33.94 19.44 7.92
CA THR A 184 -34.24 18.55 9.04
C THR A 184 -32.93 18.15 9.70
N ALA A 185 -32.72 18.65 10.91
CA ALA A 185 -31.57 18.38 11.77
C ALA A 185 -31.41 16.87 12.02
N THR A 186 -30.29 16.32 11.57
CA THR A 186 -29.71 15.08 12.10
C THR A 186 -28.33 15.40 12.65
N ALA A 187 -28.05 14.81 13.81
CA ALA A 187 -27.01 15.15 14.77
C ALA A 187 -25.64 15.56 14.18
N ASP A 188 -25.14 16.72 14.59
CA ASP A 188 -23.74 17.13 14.43
C ASP A 188 -22.81 16.10 15.10
N PRO A 189 -21.85 15.48 14.40
CA PRO A 189 -20.67 14.94 15.06
C PRO A 189 -19.84 16.12 15.63
N SER A 190 -19.25 15.94 16.82
CA SER A 190 -18.33 16.92 17.41
C SER A 190 -17.33 17.46 16.38
N PRO A 191 -16.96 18.75 16.46
CA PRO A 191 -15.98 19.31 15.53
C PRO A 191 -14.70 18.45 15.59
N PRO A 192 -14.13 18.09 14.44
CA PRO A 192 -12.89 17.33 14.42
C PRO A 192 -11.81 18.12 15.18
N ASP A 193 -11.09 17.44 16.07
CA ASP A 193 -9.92 17.97 16.77
C ASP A 193 -8.66 17.41 16.09
N PRO A 194 -8.01 18.19 15.20
CA PRO A 194 -6.86 17.71 14.44
C PRO A 194 -5.69 17.30 15.34
N ALA A 195 -5.57 17.89 16.52
CA ALA A 195 -4.52 17.54 17.47
C ALA A 195 -4.77 16.17 18.11
N ALA A 196 -6.03 15.86 18.43
CA ALA A 196 -6.43 14.54 18.93
C ALA A 196 -6.26 13.46 17.85
N ASP A 197 -6.67 13.74 16.61
CA ASP A 197 -6.52 12.80 15.50
C ASP A 197 -5.05 12.52 15.16
N LEU A 198 -4.18 13.53 15.21
CA LEU A 198 -2.73 13.34 15.07
C LEU A 198 -2.12 12.53 16.23
N ALA A 199 -2.60 12.72 17.46
CA ALA A 199 -2.14 11.93 18.60
C ALA A 199 -2.53 10.46 18.44
N ARG A 200 -3.79 10.20 18.07
CA ARG A 200 -4.30 8.84 17.81
C ARG A 200 -3.58 8.17 16.64
N LEU A 201 -3.31 8.91 15.55
CA LEU A 201 -2.56 8.39 14.41
C LEU A 201 -1.15 7.94 14.81
N ARG A 202 -0.45 8.70 15.66
CA ARG A 202 0.88 8.32 16.15
C ARG A 202 0.83 7.06 17.01
N GLU A 203 -0.16 6.95 17.88
CA GLU A 203 -0.38 5.75 18.71
C GLU A 203 -0.61 4.51 17.84
N LEU A 204 -1.55 4.59 16.90
CA LEU A 204 -1.85 3.50 15.96
C LEU A 204 -0.65 3.11 15.09
N MET A 205 0.16 4.07 14.65
CA MET A 205 1.39 3.78 13.93
C MET A 205 2.40 3.01 14.79
N GLY A 206 2.46 3.30 16.10
CA GLY A 206 3.27 2.55 17.06
C GLY A 206 2.75 1.13 17.27
N GLU A 207 1.45 0.97 17.51
CA GLU A 207 0.79 -0.33 17.64
C GLU A 207 0.97 -1.20 16.38
N LEU A 208 0.85 -0.59 15.20
CA LEU A 208 1.07 -1.27 13.93
C LEU A 208 2.52 -1.74 13.79
N ALA A 209 3.49 -0.88 14.08
CA ALA A 209 4.91 -1.25 14.01
C ALA A 209 5.25 -2.43 14.95
N GLU A 210 4.70 -2.43 16.16
CA GLU A 210 4.87 -3.56 17.10
C GLU A 210 4.20 -4.84 16.60
N ALA A 211 3.00 -4.75 16.03
CA ALA A 211 2.27 -5.90 15.48
C ALA A 211 2.95 -6.49 14.23
N GLN A 212 3.60 -5.65 13.42
CA GLN A 212 4.20 -6.03 12.14
C GLN A 212 5.59 -6.64 12.29
N GLY A 213 6.39 -6.15 13.25
CA GLY A 213 7.78 -6.59 13.40
C GLY A 213 8.55 -6.49 12.08
N GLU A 214 9.18 -7.60 11.66
CA GLU A 214 10.00 -7.65 10.44
C GLU A 214 9.23 -8.07 9.17
N THR A 215 8.00 -8.60 9.31
CA THR A 215 7.27 -9.26 8.20
C THR A 215 5.86 -8.70 8.00
N PRO A 216 5.70 -7.39 7.71
CA PRO A 216 4.38 -6.76 7.59
C PRO A 216 3.49 -7.48 6.55
N LEU A 217 2.23 -7.74 6.92
CA LEU A 217 1.25 -8.35 6.02
C LEU A 217 0.50 -7.30 5.20
N ILE A 218 0.28 -6.12 5.78
CA ILE A 218 -0.44 -5.02 5.13
C ILE A 218 0.37 -3.72 5.20
N LEU A 219 0.59 -3.06 4.07
CA LEU A 219 1.34 -1.81 4.02
C LEU A 219 0.37 -0.60 4.05
N PRO A 220 0.48 0.35 4.99
CA PRO A 220 -0.41 1.51 5.07
C PRO A 220 -0.12 2.58 4.02
N SER A 221 1.10 2.64 3.50
CA SER A 221 1.55 3.61 2.50
C SER A 221 2.78 3.12 1.76
N VAL A 222 3.07 3.72 0.62
CA VAL A 222 4.32 3.53 -0.11
C VAL A 222 5.39 4.35 0.60
N ASP A 223 6.26 3.66 1.32
CA ASP A 223 7.37 4.22 2.09
C ASP A 223 8.73 3.74 1.51
N ARG A 224 9.81 4.14 2.18
CA ARG A 224 11.16 3.70 1.83
C ARG A 224 11.31 2.17 1.84
N ASN A 225 10.67 1.48 2.78
CA ASN A 225 10.78 0.03 2.95
C ASN A 225 10.07 -0.72 1.83
N ALA A 226 8.88 -0.27 1.43
CA ALA A 226 8.12 -0.81 0.30
C ALA A 226 8.94 -0.74 -0.99
N VAL A 227 9.59 0.40 -1.24
CA VAL A 227 10.50 0.58 -2.39
C VAL A 227 11.71 -0.35 -2.30
N ALA A 228 12.39 -0.40 -1.14
CA ALA A 228 13.55 -1.26 -0.94
C ALA A 228 13.21 -2.75 -1.14
N ALA A 229 12.03 -3.17 -0.69
CA ALA A 229 11.57 -4.55 -0.86
C ALA A 229 11.38 -4.90 -2.35
N VAL A 230 10.87 -3.98 -3.19
CA VAL A 230 10.80 -4.21 -4.64
C VAL A 230 12.20 -4.29 -5.27
N VAL A 231 13.14 -3.45 -4.84
CA VAL A 231 14.54 -3.55 -5.33
C VAL A 231 15.15 -4.88 -4.93
N GLN A 232 14.90 -5.37 -3.71
CA GLN A 232 15.32 -6.70 -3.29
C GLN A 232 14.74 -7.78 -4.22
N ASP A 233 13.45 -7.72 -4.53
CA ASP A 233 12.79 -8.70 -5.40
C ASP A 233 13.37 -8.68 -6.83
N TRP A 234 13.78 -7.51 -7.33
CA TRP A 234 14.37 -7.38 -8.67
C TRP A 234 15.86 -7.75 -8.74
N THR A 235 16.61 -7.52 -7.67
CA THR A 235 18.09 -7.61 -7.69
C THR A 235 18.66 -8.75 -6.84
N GLY A 236 17.86 -9.31 -5.92
CA GLY A 236 18.29 -10.28 -4.91
C GLY A 236 19.14 -9.68 -3.78
N ILE A 237 19.33 -8.35 -3.74
CA ILE A 237 20.12 -7.70 -2.69
C ILE A 237 19.24 -7.47 -1.45
N PRO A 238 19.64 -7.89 -0.23
CA PRO A 238 18.80 -7.74 0.96
C PRO A 238 18.56 -6.28 1.36
N THR A 239 17.33 -5.94 1.77
CA THR A 239 16.93 -4.60 2.24
C THR A 239 17.83 -4.09 3.36
N GLY A 240 18.18 -4.95 4.32
CA GLY A 240 19.07 -4.60 5.43
C GLY A 240 20.42 -4.04 4.95
N ARG A 241 21.02 -4.61 3.90
CA ARG A 241 22.27 -4.06 3.33
C ARG A 241 22.05 -2.72 2.62
N MET A 242 20.90 -2.55 1.95
CA MET A 242 20.58 -1.31 1.25
C MET A 242 20.40 -0.15 2.22
N LEU A 243 19.59 -0.36 3.27
CA LEU A 243 19.23 0.66 4.25
C LEU A 243 20.40 1.02 5.18
N SER A 244 21.33 0.08 5.43
CA SER A 244 22.57 0.35 6.20
C SER A 244 23.62 1.16 5.44
N SER A 245 23.46 1.26 4.11
CA SER A 245 24.49 1.80 3.20
C SER A 245 24.20 3.22 2.70
N GLN A 246 23.16 3.87 3.26
CA GLN A 246 22.79 5.25 3.01
C GLN A 246 23.27 6.15 4.14
#